data_AF-A0A439KQB3-F1
#
_entry.id   AF-A0A439KQB3-F1
#
_cell.length_a   1.000
_cell.length_b   1.000
_cell.length_c   1.000
_cell.angle_alpha   90.00
_cell.angle_beta   90.00
_cell.angle_gamma   90.00
#
_symmetry.space_group_name_H-M   'P 1'
#
loop_
_entity.id
_entity.type
_entity.pdbx_description
1 polymer ?
#
loop_
_entity_poly.entity_id
_entity_poly.type
_entity_poly.pdbx_seq_one_letter_code
_entity_poly.pdbx_strand_id
1 'polypeptide(L)'
;MLKSQTPAPDIETRPSHLFYLSSLRRPLVDRAEGIYIWTQDGRRFIDGSSGPMVANIGHSNRNVLDAMKRQMDRATFAYRLHFENEPAEDLARLLAAKLPEGMDRIFFVSGGSEATESCIKLARQWAVATGQPKRWKVITRFPSY
;
A
#
# COMPACT_ATOMS: atom_id res chain seq x y z
N MET A 1 -43.74 9.41 9.82
CA MET A 1 -42.77 10.25 10.58
C MET A 1 -41.50 10.38 9.77
N LEU A 2 -41.31 11.52 9.08
CA LEU A 2 -40.03 11.84 8.45
C LEU A 2 -39.00 12.07 9.56
N LYS A 3 -37.94 11.25 9.59
CA LYS A 3 -36.77 11.57 10.41
C LYS A 3 -36.10 12.77 9.78
N SER A 4 -36.24 13.93 10.43
CA SER A 4 -35.40 15.10 10.24
C SER A 4 -33.94 14.66 10.34
N GLN A 5 -33.24 14.61 9.20
CA GLN A 5 -31.79 14.48 9.18
C GLN A 5 -31.24 15.85 9.56
N THR A 6 -30.64 15.94 10.74
CA THR A 6 -29.80 17.06 11.11
C THR A 6 -28.71 17.22 10.03
N PRO A 7 -28.50 18.41 9.44
CA PRO A 7 -27.44 18.59 8.47
C PRO A 7 -26.11 18.25 9.14
N ALA A 8 -25.27 17.46 8.44
CA ALA A 8 -23.93 17.15 8.92
C ALA A 8 -23.18 18.47 9.21
N PRO A 9 -22.41 18.55 10.31
CA PRO A 9 -21.67 19.75 10.65
C PRO A 9 -20.76 20.13 9.48
N ASP A 10 -20.77 21.42 9.14
CA ASP A 10 -20.16 21.97 7.94
C ASP A 10 -18.63 21.70 7.90
N ILE A 11 -18.25 20.65 7.16
CA ILE A 11 -16.87 20.16 7.01
C ILE A 11 -15.95 21.24 6.41
N GLU A 12 -16.52 22.23 5.71
CA GLU A 12 -15.76 23.33 5.10
C GLU A 12 -15.02 24.19 6.14
N THR A 13 -15.45 24.20 7.40
CA THR A 13 -14.93 25.13 8.42
C THR A 13 -13.73 24.61 9.23
N ARG A 14 -13.44 23.30 9.22
CA ARG A 14 -12.32 22.75 10.03
C ARG A 14 -10.99 22.89 9.30
N PRO A 15 -9.94 23.49 9.93
CA PRO A 15 -8.61 23.52 9.33
C PRO A 15 -8.06 22.10 9.16
N SER A 16 -7.40 21.85 8.02
CA SER A 16 -6.64 20.61 7.80
C SER A 16 -5.22 20.79 8.32
N HIS A 17 -4.73 19.82 9.07
CA HIS A 17 -3.34 19.75 9.51
C HIS A 17 -2.47 18.81 8.65
N LEU A 18 -3.02 18.31 7.53
CA LEU A 18 -2.33 17.43 6.60
C LEU A 18 -1.73 18.21 5.42
N PHE A 19 -0.53 17.80 4.98
CA PHE A 19 0.08 18.27 3.75
C PHE A 19 -0.57 17.58 2.54
N TYR A 20 -1.50 18.28 1.89
CA TYR A 20 -2.04 17.85 0.60
C TYR A 20 -1.25 18.48 -0.54
N LEU A 21 -1.26 17.80 -1.70
CA LEU A 21 -0.65 18.31 -2.93
C LEU A 21 -1.29 19.62 -3.42
N SER A 22 -2.53 19.90 -3.00
CA SER A 22 -3.28 21.11 -3.36
C SER A 22 -4.10 21.62 -2.18
N SER A 23 -4.43 22.92 -2.16
CA SER A 23 -5.35 23.52 -1.19
C SER A 23 -6.83 23.15 -1.42
N LEU A 24 -7.16 22.50 -2.55
CA LEU A 24 -8.53 22.07 -2.85
C LEU A 24 -9.01 21.04 -1.83
N ARG A 25 -10.13 21.34 -1.16
CA ARG A 25 -10.79 20.40 -0.26
C ARG A 25 -11.47 19.30 -1.07
N ARG A 26 -11.26 18.05 -0.65
CA ARG A 26 -11.89 16.86 -1.24
C ARG A 26 -13.06 16.40 -0.36
N PRO A 27 -14.06 15.70 -0.91
CA PRO A 27 -15.11 15.07 -0.11
C PRO A 27 -14.54 14.12 0.93
N LEU A 28 -15.11 14.12 2.15
CA LEU A 28 -14.74 13.14 3.17
C LEU A 28 -15.37 11.79 2.85
N VAL A 29 -14.55 10.74 2.89
CA VAL A 29 -14.99 9.35 2.68
C VAL A 29 -15.72 8.87 3.95
N ASP A 30 -16.88 8.24 3.76
CA ASP A 30 -17.64 7.55 4.80
C ASP A 30 -17.33 6.04 4.79
N ARG A 31 -17.46 5.42 3.61
CA ARG A 31 -17.19 3.98 3.41
C ARG A 31 -16.82 3.67 1.97
N ALA A 32 -16.25 2.50 1.74
CA ALA A 32 -15.97 1.98 0.40
C ALA A 32 -16.18 0.46 0.35
N GLU A 33 -16.70 -0.05 -0.76
CA GLU A 33 -17.03 -1.46 -0.96
C GLU A 33 -17.09 -1.79 -2.46
N GLY A 34 -16.41 -2.85 -2.88
CA GLY A 34 -16.33 -3.21 -4.29
C GLY A 34 -15.69 -2.08 -5.10
N ILE A 35 -16.36 -1.62 -6.15
CA ILE A 35 -15.88 -0.50 -6.99
C ILE A 35 -16.39 0.87 -6.51
N TYR A 36 -17.06 0.95 -5.36
CA TYR A 36 -17.75 2.16 -4.93
C TYR A 36 -17.12 2.80 -3.70
N ILE A 37 -17.12 4.13 -3.68
CA ILE A 37 -16.79 4.98 -2.54
C ILE A 37 -18.01 5.86 -2.23
N TRP A 38 -18.37 5.94 -0.96
CA TRP A 38 -19.41 6.82 -0.45
C TRP A 38 -18.78 7.92 0.39
N THR A 39 -19.27 9.14 0.23
CA THR A 39 -18.84 10.30 1.00
C THR A 39 -19.84 10.59 2.12
N GLN A 40 -19.39 11.33 3.13
CA GLN A 40 -20.22 11.67 4.30
C GLN A 40 -21.45 12.53 3.96
N ASP A 41 -21.44 13.21 2.82
CA ASP A 41 -22.59 13.95 2.27
C ASP A 41 -23.53 13.07 1.43
N GLY A 42 -23.34 11.74 1.44
CA GLY A 42 -24.21 10.76 0.80
C GLY A 42 -23.95 10.51 -0.68
N ARG A 43 -22.99 11.21 -1.31
CA ARG A 43 -22.64 10.94 -2.72
C ARG A 43 -21.92 9.60 -2.85
N ARG A 44 -22.15 8.92 -3.98
CA ARG A 44 -21.50 7.66 -4.34
C ARG A 44 -20.72 7.83 -5.64
N PHE A 45 -19.48 7.39 -5.63
CA PHE A 45 -18.55 7.44 -6.76
C PHE A 45 -18.13 6.03 -7.17
N ILE A 46 -17.88 5.83 -8.46
CA ILE A 46 -17.15 4.66 -8.95
C ILE A 46 -15.66 4.97 -8.87
N ASP A 47 -14.89 4.10 -8.23
CA ASP A 47 -13.44 4.12 -8.29
C ASP A 47 -12.97 3.44 -9.58
N GLY A 48 -12.84 4.24 -10.63
CA GLY A 48 -12.41 3.76 -11.95
C GLY A 48 -10.90 3.52 -12.07
N SER A 49 -10.09 3.92 -11.08
CA SER A 49 -8.62 3.82 -11.13
C SER A 49 -8.02 2.92 -10.05
N SER A 50 -8.83 2.42 -9.11
CA SER A 50 -8.36 1.75 -7.90
C SER A 50 -7.41 2.63 -7.09
N GLY A 51 -7.70 3.93 -7.02
CA GLY A 51 -6.81 4.96 -6.47
C GLY A 51 -5.50 5.06 -7.27
N PRO A 52 -4.32 4.99 -6.62
CA PRO A 52 -3.03 4.81 -7.31
C PRO A 52 -2.79 3.33 -7.70
N MET A 53 -3.81 2.66 -8.25
CA MET A 53 -3.77 1.26 -8.69
C MET A 53 -3.50 0.22 -7.58
N VAL A 54 -4.05 0.45 -6.38
CA VAL A 54 -3.84 -0.41 -5.18
C VAL A 54 -5.06 -1.24 -4.79
N ALA A 55 -6.28 -0.78 -5.07
CA ALA A 55 -7.53 -1.44 -4.69
C ALA A 55 -8.02 -2.49 -5.73
N ASN A 56 -7.11 -3.29 -6.28
CA ASN A 56 -7.34 -4.08 -7.50
C ASN A 56 -8.41 -5.18 -7.38
N ILE A 57 -8.73 -5.61 -6.16
CA ILE A 57 -9.78 -6.62 -5.87
C ILE A 57 -11.03 -6.01 -5.20
N GLY A 58 -11.17 -4.69 -5.33
CA GLY A 58 -12.24 -3.91 -4.72
C GLY A 58 -11.98 -3.51 -3.27
N HIS A 59 -12.64 -2.43 -2.86
CA HIS A 59 -12.61 -1.92 -1.49
C HIS A 59 -13.29 -2.88 -0.52
N SER A 60 -12.78 -2.93 0.71
CA SER A 60 -13.37 -3.69 1.83
C SER A 60 -13.67 -5.16 1.52
N ASN A 61 -12.80 -5.82 0.75
CA ASN A 61 -12.95 -7.22 0.41
C ASN A 61 -13.04 -8.10 1.68
N ARG A 62 -14.15 -8.86 1.82
CA ARG A 62 -14.44 -9.63 3.03
C ARG A 62 -13.34 -10.64 3.38
N ASN A 63 -12.79 -11.32 2.38
CA ASN A 63 -11.76 -12.33 2.60
C ASN A 63 -10.48 -11.71 3.20
N VAL A 64 -10.10 -10.52 2.71
CA VAL A 64 -8.94 -9.78 3.22
C VAL A 64 -9.19 -9.29 4.64
N LEU A 65 -10.35 -8.67 4.88
CA LEU A 65 -10.72 -8.16 6.20
C LEU A 65 -10.73 -9.28 7.26
N ASP A 66 -11.27 -10.45 6.93
CA ASP A 66 -11.33 -11.57 7.85
C ASP A 66 -9.94 -12.18 8.09
N ALA A 67 -9.08 -12.24 7.08
CA ALA A 67 -7.68 -12.66 7.25
C ALA A 67 -6.88 -11.69 8.13
N MET A 68 -7.03 -10.37 7.91
CA MET A 68 -6.40 -9.34 8.74
C MET A 68 -6.84 -9.47 10.20
N LYS A 69 -8.15 -9.61 10.46
CA LYS A 69 -8.68 -9.76 11.83
C LYS A 69 -8.10 -10.98 12.54
N ARG A 70 -8.17 -12.15 11.90
CA ARG A 70 -7.60 -13.39 12.46
C ARG A 70 -6.12 -13.25 12.80
N GLN A 71 -5.35 -12.57 11.96
CA GLN A 71 -3.93 -12.34 12.24
C GLN A 71 -3.73 -11.35 13.38
N MET A 72 -4.47 -10.23 13.40
CA MET A 72 -4.38 -9.23 14.47
C MET A 72 -4.72 -9.81 15.85
N ASP A 73 -5.68 -10.75 15.92
CA ASP A 73 -6.03 -11.46 17.16
C ASP A 73 -4.87 -12.35 17.68
N ARG A 74 -3.97 -12.80 16.79
CA ARG A 74 -2.80 -13.62 17.13
C ARG A 74 -1.58 -12.75 17.45
N ALA A 75 -1.21 -11.87 16.51
CA ALA A 75 -0.08 -10.95 16.64
C ALA A 75 -0.16 -9.85 15.57
N THR A 76 0.01 -8.60 15.98
CA THR A 76 0.04 -7.43 15.09
C THR A 76 1.43 -7.13 14.52
N PHE A 77 2.50 -7.56 15.20
CA PHE A 77 3.87 -7.31 14.78
C PHE A 77 4.84 -8.35 15.38
N ALA A 78 5.82 -8.77 14.59
CA ALA A 78 6.93 -9.60 15.03
C ALA A 78 8.23 -9.04 14.42
N TYR A 79 9.25 -8.81 15.26
CA TYR A 79 10.50 -8.24 14.80
C TYR A 79 11.36 -9.31 14.11
N ARG A 80 11.57 -9.14 12.79
CA ARG A 80 12.22 -10.12 11.90
C ARG A 80 13.61 -10.59 12.33
N LEU A 81 14.38 -9.80 13.09
CA LEU A 81 15.69 -10.26 13.58
C LEU A 81 15.59 -11.34 14.68
N HIS A 82 14.43 -11.47 15.30
CA HIS A 82 14.22 -12.40 16.43
C HIS A 82 13.16 -13.46 16.13
N PHE A 83 12.24 -13.19 15.19
CA PHE A 83 11.09 -14.06 14.94
C PHE A 83 10.81 -14.23 13.45
N GLU A 84 10.40 -15.45 13.10
CA GLU A 84 9.75 -15.75 11.82
C GLU A 84 8.27 -15.38 11.86
N ASN A 85 7.66 -15.22 10.68
CA ASN A 85 6.27 -14.83 10.51
C ASN A 85 5.64 -15.70 9.43
N GLU A 86 4.77 -16.65 9.82
CA GLU A 86 4.11 -17.61 8.94
C GLU A 86 3.42 -16.95 7.72
N PRO A 87 2.60 -15.88 7.88
CA PRO A 87 2.11 -15.09 6.75
C PRO A 87 3.17 -14.60 5.75
N ALA A 88 4.36 -14.22 6.23
CA ALA A 88 5.45 -13.77 5.36
C ALA A 88 6.11 -14.95 4.63
N GLU A 89 6.29 -16.08 5.30
CA GLU A 89 6.80 -17.32 4.70
C GLU A 89 5.87 -17.84 3.61
N ASP A 90 4.56 -17.87 3.87
CA ASP A 90 3.56 -18.31 2.89
C ASP A 90 3.51 -17.40 1.67
N LEU A 91 3.54 -16.08 1.88
CA LEU A 91 3.60 -15.12 0.79
C LEU A 91 4.90 -15.27 0.00
N ALA A 92 6.03 -15.46 0.67
CA ALA A 92 7.32 -15.65 0.01
C ALA A 92 7.31 -16.92 -0.87
N ARG A 93 6.77 -18.03 -0.37
CA ARG A 93 6.63 -19.28 -1.12
C ARG A 93 5.74 -19.12 -2.35
N LEU A 94 4.60 -18.44 -2.19
CA LEU A 94 3.68 -18.16 -3.30
C LEU A 94 4.34 -17.32 -4.40
N LEU A 95 5.08 -16.29 -4.02
CA LEU A 95 5.77 -15.40 -4.95
C LEU A 95 6.93 -16.12 -5.66
N ALA A 96 7.79 -16.82 -4.91
CA ALA A 96 8.91 -17.57 -5.48
C ALA A 96 8.46 -18.59 -6.53
N ALA A 97 7.31 -19.24 -6.33
CA ALA A 97 6.73 -20.18 -7.30
C ALA A 97 6.22 -19.52 -8.60
N LYS A 98 6.09 -18.19 -8.65
CA LYS A 98 5.61 -17.43 -9.81
C LYS A 98 6.71 -16.60 -10.49
N LEU A 99 7.86 -16.47 -9.83
CA LEU A 99 8.99 -15.70 -10.35
C LEU A 99 9.84 -16.54 -11.31
N PRO A 100 10.62 -15.90 -12.21
CA PRO A 100 11.54 -16.60 -13.08
C PRO A 100 12.57 -17.43 -12.30
N GLU A 101 13.13 -18.45 -12.96
CA GLU A 101 14.22 -19.25 -12.39
C GLU A 101 15.38 -18.36 -11.94
N GLY A 102 15.91 -18.64 -10.74
CA GLY A 102 16.98 -17.85 -10.11
C GLY A 102 16.52 -16.58 -9.38
N MET A 103 15.21 -16.27 -9.34
CA MET A 103 14.64 -15.12 -8.61
C MET A 103 13.73 -15.58 -7.45
N ASP A 104 14.29 -16.33 -6.49
CA ASP A 104 13.56 -17.02 -5.42
C ASP A 104 13.85 -16.48 -4.00
N ARG A 105 14.52 -15.33 -3.89
CA ARG A 105 14.82 -14.66 -2.60
C ARG A 105 14.05 -13.34 -2.51
N ILE A 106 13.27 -13.20 -1.43
CA ILE A 106 12.30 -12.12 -1.27
C ILE A 106 12.62 -11.27 -0.04
N PHE A 107 12.59 -9.96 -0.22
CA PHE A 107 12.73 -8.97 0.84
C PHE A 107 11.49 -8.07 0.85
N PHE A 108 10.69 -8.17 1.90
CA PHE A 108 9.45 -7.38 2.04
C PHE A 108 9.75 -5.99 2.61
N VAL A 109 9.03 -5.00 2.06
CA VAL A 109 9.08 -3.58 2.45
C VAL A 109 7.66 -3.00 2.39
N SER A 110 7.48 -1.76 2.85
CA SER A 110 6.13 -1.16 2.97
C SER A 110 5.55 -0.66 1.64
N GLY A 111 6.38 -0.45 0.61
CA GLY A 111 5.91 0.04 -0.68
C GLY A 111 6.98 0.10 -1.77
N GLY A 112 6.57 0.58 -2.94
CA GLY A 112 7.39 0.61 -4.15
C GLY A 112 8.68 1.44 -4.02
N SER A 113 8.62 2.61 -3.37
CA SER A 113 9.81 3.45 -3.18
C SER A 113 10.89 2.76 -2.35
N GLU A 114 10.50 2.13 -1.23
CA GLU A 114 11.44 1.34 -0.42
C GLU A 114 11.97 0.12 -1.16
N ALA A 115 11.15 -0.48 -2.03
CA ALA A 115 11.57 -1.61 -2.85
C ALA A 115 12.65 -1.16 -3.86
N THR A 116 12.44 -0.02 -4.53
CA THR A 116 13.42 0.57 -5.45
C THR A 116 14.72 0.91 -4.74
N GLU A 117 14.67 1.57 -3.58
CA GLU A 117 15.87 1.87 -2.77
C GLU A 117 16.59 0.58 -2.33
N SER A 118 15.83 -0.44 -1.92
CA SER A 118 16.40 -1.74 -1.53
C SER A 118 17.09 -2.44 -2.71
N CYS A 119 16.51 -2.39 -3.91
CA CYS A 119 17.11 -2.92 -5.14
C CYS A 119 18.40 -2.17 -5.50
N ILE A 120 18.39 -0.83 -5.43
CA ILE A 120 19.59 -0.01 -5.70
C ILE A 120 20.70 -0.35 -4.70
N LYS A 121 20.36 -0.45 -3.42
CA LYS A 121 21.31 -0.84 -2.35
C LYS A 121 21.86 -2.23 -2.57
N LEU A 122 21.03 -3.21 -2.94
CA LEU A 122 21.46 -4.57 -3.22
C LEU A 122 22.39 -4.64 -4.43
N ALA A 123 22.03 -3.96 -5.53
CA ALA A 123 22.88 -3.88 -6.73
C ALA A 123 24.23 -3.23 -6.42
N ARG A 124 24.23 -2.16 -5.61
CA ARG A 124 25.45 -1.51 -5.15
C ARG A 124 26.30 -2.42 -4.28
N GLN A 125 25.67 -3.10 -3.32
CA GLN A 125 26.35 -4.02 -2.41
C GLN A 125 27.00 -5.17 -3.17
N TRP A 126 26.29 -5.73 -4.15
CA TRP A 126 26.84 -6.76 -5.04
C TRP A 126 28.07 -6.26 -5.80
N ALA A 127 28.03 -5.03 -6.34
CA ALA A 127 29.16 -4.47 -7.07
C ALA A 127 30.39 -4.27 -6.17
N VAL A 128 30.20 -3.82 -4.92
CA VAL A 128 31.28 -3.70 -3.94
C VAL A 128 31.83 -5.07 -3.57
N ALA A 129 30.97 -6.03 -3.24
CA ALA A 129 31.36 -7.38 -2.84
C ALA A 129 32.10 -8.16 -3.94
N THR A 130 31.89 -7.81 -5.21
CA THR A 130 32.54 -8.43 -6.38
C THR A 130 33.74 -7.63 -6.92
N GLY A 131 34.27 -6.68 -6.14
CA GLY A 131 35.49 -5.95 -6.50
C GLY A 131 35.29 -4.84 -7.55
N GLN A 132 34.06 -4.38 -7.77
CA GLN A 132 33.70 -3.30 -8.70
C GLN A 132 33.23 -2.03 -7.96
N PRO A 133 33.99 -1.45 -7.00
CA PRO A 133 33.51 -0.36 -6.15
C PRO A 133 33.25 0.95 -6.93
N LYS A 134 33.78 1.10 -8.15
CA LYS A 134 33.49 2.25 -9.02
C LYS A 134 32.18 2.13 -9.81
N ARG A 135 31.51 0.98 -9.77
CA ARG A 135 30.20 0.75 -10.40
C ARG A 135 29.08 1.18 -9.45
N TRP A 136 28.70 2.45 -9.54
CA TRP A 136 27.68 3.07 -8.66
C TRP A 136 26.60 3.85 -9.42
N LYS A 137 26.81 4.15 -10.71
CA LYS A 137 25.82 4.87 -11.52
C LYS A 137 24.62 3.98 -11.80
N VAL A 138 23.43 4.50 -11.53
CA VAL A 138 22.15 3.91 -11.93
C VAL A 138 21.65 4.67 -13.16
N ILE A 139 21.30 3.97 -14.22
CA ILE A 139 20.80 4.56 -15.47
C ILE A 139 19.29 4.38 -15.50
N THR A 140 18.56 5.47 -15.73
CA THR A 140 17.09 5.50 -15.82
C THR A 140 16.62 6.12 -17.14
N ARG A 141 15.31 6.26 -17.33
CA ARG A 141 14.71 6.85 -18.54
C ARG A 141 13.94 8.12 -18.21
N PHE A 142 13.77 9.00 -19.19
CA PHE A 142 12.90 10.17 -19.08
C PHE A 142 11.76 10.08 -20.11
N PRO A 143 10.47 10.17 -19.70
CA PRO A 143 10.00 10.20 -18.31
C PRO A 143 10.04 8.81 -17.67
N SER A 144 10.26 8.77 -16.36
CA SER A 144 10.07 7.59 -15.50
C SER A 144 9.37 8.00 -14.20
N TYR A 145 8.86 7.01 -13.48
CA TYR A 145 8.35 7.11 -12.12
C TYR A 145 9.26 6.33 -11.19
#